data_AF-A0A7S3M024-F1
#
_entry.id   AF-A0A7S3M024-F1
#
_cell.length_a   1.000
_cell.length_b   1.000
_cell.length_c   1.000
_cell.angle_alpha   90.00
_cell.angle_beta   90.00
_cell.angle_gamma   90.00
#
_symmetry.space_group_name_H-M   'P 1'
#
loop_
_entity.id
_entity.type
_entity.pdbx_description
1 polymer ?
#
loop_
_entity_poly.entity_id
_entity_poly.type
_entity_poly.pdbx_seq_one_letter_code
_entity_poly.pdbx_strand_id
1 'polypeptide(L)'
;NLLHEPVTIASVLSVPTVKENLEYVIHSSASDRLKIDGIGFIGARKVHLYFDPPLVKEVAYEDMSAYPLTENQIILRRRHGYTWRELLGPLKVIGVDTGAGAVKVNGEDGVVVAQVMANINVALSTANTQLANNNKSHSAPAPGASVPAGVGGAGSDFLNDLAEKKKTV
;
A
#
# COMPACT_ATOMS: atom_id res chain seq x y z
N ASN A 1 -48.10 -37.91 -4.97
CA ASN A 1 -47.50 -37.03 -5.99
C ASN A 1 -46.10 -36.68 -5.50
N LEU A 2 -45.10 -37.51 -5.81
CA LEU A 2 -43.70 -37.26 -5.45
C LEU A 2 -43.06 -36.55 -6.65
N LEU A 3 -43.20 -35.24 -6.72
CA LEU A 3 -42.45 -34.45 -7.69
C LEU A 3 -40.99 -34.46 -7.21
N HIS A 4 -40.16 -35.26 -7.88
CA HIS A 4 -38.72 -35.18 -7.68
C HIS A 4 -38.28 -33.76 -8.01
N GLU A 5 -37.58 -33.11 -7.07
CA GLU A 5 -36.97 -31.82 -7.35
C GLU A 5 -36.06 -31.96 -8.58
N PRO A 6 -36.12 -31.02 -9.54
CA PRO A 6 -35.33 -31.11 -10.76
C PRO A 6 -33.84 -31.21 -10.41
N VAL A 7 -33.18 -32.27 -10.87
CA VAL A 7 -31.75 -32.49 -10.68
C VAL A 7 -30.98 -31.73 -11.76
N THR A 8 -30.18 -30.74 -11.36
CA THR A 8 -29.30 -30.00 -12.27
C THR A 8 -28.14 -30.90 -12.71
N ILE A 9 -28.21 -31.42 -13.95
CA ILE A 9 -27.20 -32.34 -14.51
C ILE A 9 -26.00 -31.64 -15.14
N ALA A 10 -26.12 -30.36 -15.51
CA ALA A 10 -25.02 -29.57 -16.06
C ALA A 10 -25.25 -28.07 -15.82
N SER A 11 -24.17 -27.32 -15.60
CA SER A 11 -24.19 -25.85 -15.51
C SER A 11 -23.11 -25.31 -16.44
N VAL A 12 -23.51 -24.41 -17.34
CA VAL A 12 -22.57 -23.72 -18.24
C VAL A 12 -22.05 -22.49 -17.52
N LEU A 13 -20.75 -22.47 -17.26
CA LEU A 13 -20.08 -21.30 -16.68
C LEU A 13 -19.66 -20.34 -17.81
N SER A 14 -19.73 -19.04 -17.53
CA SER A 14 -19.18 -18.03 -18.43
C SER A 14 -17.65 -18.08 -18.42
N VAL A 15 -17.02 -17.60 -19.50
CA VAL A 15 -15.55 -17.49 -19.56
C VAL A 15 -15.11 -16.48 -18.49
N PRO A 16 -14.26 -16.90 -17.52
CA PRO A 16 -13.84 -16.01 -16.46
C PRO A 16 -12.86 -14.97 -16.97
N THR A 17 -13.03 -13.71 -16.56
CA THR A 17 -12.02 -12.66 -16.77
C THR A 17 -11.85 -11.84 -15.50
N VAL A 18 -10.70 -11.19 -15.37
CA VAL A 18 -10.32 -10.38 -14.21
C VAL A 18 -10.34 -8.91 -14.60
N LYS A 19 -10.85 -8.06 -13.72
CA LYS A 19 -10.84 -6.61 -13.89
C LYS A 19 -9.48 -6.06 -13.46
N GLU A 20 -8.87 -5.26 -14.32
CA GLU A 20 -7.63 -4.57 -13.97
C GLU A 20 -7.86 -3.52 -12.89
N ASN A 21 -6.92 -3.45 -11.94
CA ASN A 21 -6.93 -2.43 -10.90
C ASN A 21 -5.50 -1.96 -10.58
N LEU A 22 -5.08 -0.89 -11.27
CA LEU A 22 -3.75 -0.29 -11.11
C LEU A 22 -3.62 0.58 -9.84
N GLU A 23 -4.74 1.06 -9.31
CA GLU A 23 -4.79 1.95 -8.15
C GLU A 23 -4.88 1.19 -6.82
N TYR A 24 -5.18 -0.11 -6.87
CA TYR A 24 -5.33 -0.91 -5.66
C TYR A 24 -3.96 -1.26 -5.07
N VAL A 25 -3.56 -0.52 -4.04
CA VAL A 25 -2.30 -0.73 -3.33
C VAL A 25 -2.51 -1.66 -2.14
N ILE A 26 -1.67 -2.68 -2.05
CA ILE A 26 -1.57 -3.56 -0.88
C ILE A 26 -0.13 -3.59 -0.36
N HIS A 27 0.05 -3.82 0.94
CA HIS A 27 1.36 -3.94 1.56
C HIS A 27 1.76 -5.41 1.67
N SER A 28 3.04 -5.69 1.37
CA SER A 28 3.56 -7.07 1.24
C SER A 28 3.20 -8.02 2.40
N SER A 29 3.32 -7.57 3.66
CA SER A 29 2.96 -8.37 4.84
C SER A 29 1.98 -7.71 5.81
N ALA A 30 1.66 -6.43 5.63
CA ALA A 30 0.71 -5.71 6.49
C ALA A 30 -0.74 -5.82 5.99
N SER A 31 -0.96 -6.05 4.69
CA SER A 31 -2.29 -6.29 4.14
C SER A 31 -2.66 -7.76 4.28
N ASP A 32 -3.76 -8.05 4.98
CA ASP A 32 -4.22 -9.44 5.15
C ASP A 32 -5.18 -9.90 4.07
N ARG A 33 -5.80 -8.98 3.31
CA ARG A 33 -6.80 -9.30 2.30
C ARG A 33 -6.44 -8.72 0.94
N LEU A 34 -6.71 -9.50 -0.10
CA LEU A 34 -6.63 -9.11 -1.50
C LEU A 34 -7.98 -9.40 -2.14
N LYS A 35 -8.62 -8.35 -2.63
CA LYS A 35 -9.90 -8.43 -3.35
C LYS A 35 -9.64 -8.39 -4.85
N ILE A 36 -10.20 -9.35 -5.58
CA ILE A 36 -10.09 -9.44 -7.04
C ILE A 36 -11.50 -9.42 -7.62
N ASP A 37 -11.79 -8.37 -8.39
CA ASP A 37 -13.05 -8.23 -9.12
C ASP A 37 -12.90 -8.76 -10.55
N GLY A 38 -13.98 -9.25 -11.16
CA GLY A 38 -13.96 -9.79 -12.52
C GLY A 38 -15.35 -10.00 -13.09
N ILE A 39 -15.45 -10.94 -14.04
CA ILE A 39 -16.73 -11.48 -14.55
C ILE A 39 -16.61 -12.99 -14.78
N GLY A 40 -17.75 -13.67 -14.82
CA GLY A 40 -17.81 -15.11 -15.08
C GLY A 40 -17.42 -15.99 -13.89
N PHE A 41 -17.42 -15.41 -12.69
CA PHE A 41 -17.19 -16.16 -11.45
C PHE A 41 -18.49 -16.68 -10.84
N ILE A 42 -19.62 -16.01 -11.10
CA ILE A 42 -20.93 -16.40 -10.57
C ILE A 42 -21.27 -17.84 -10.98
N GLY A 43 -21.65 -18.66 -9.99
CA GLY A 43 -21.97 -20.08 -10.18
C GLY A 43 -20.75 -21.01 -10.14
N ALA A 44 -19.51 -20.49 -10.11
CA ALA A 44 -18.33 -21.31 -9.93
C ALA A 44 -18.37 -21.99 -8.55
N ARG A 45 -18.02 -23.27 -8.50
CA ARG A 45 -17.97 -24.07 -7.24
C ARG A 45 -16.59 -24.07 -6.58
N LYS A 46 -15.57 -23.74 -7.36
CA LYS A 46 -14.19 -23.58 -6.94
C LYS A 46 -13.53 -22.58 -7.87
N VAL A 47 -12.64 -21.75 -7.35
CA VAL A 47 -11.75 -20.94 -8.18
C VAL A 47 -10.30 -21.17 -7.78
N HIS A 48 -9.46 -21.34 -8.80
CA HIS A 48 -8.01 -21.31 -8.70
C HIS A 48 -7.47 -20.17 -9.54
N LEU A 49 -6.64 -19.34 -8.92
CA LEU A 49 -6.03 -18.17 -9.54
C LEU A 49 -4.54 -18.46 -9.74
N TYR A 50 -4.03 -18.10 -10.91
CA TYR A 50 -2.61 -18.21 -11.25
C TYR A 50 -2.02 -16.80 -11.27
N PHE A 51 -0.97 -16.60 -10.48
CA PHE A 51 -0.35 -15.29 -10.30
C PHE A 51 1.01 -15.19 -10.99
N ASP A 52 1.38 -13.96 -11.32
CA ASP A 52 2.74 -13.57 -11.69
C ASP A 52 3.16 -12.34 -10.85
N PRO A 53 4.15 -12.46 -9.94
CA PRO A 53 4.93 -13.67 -9.60
C PRO A 53 4.08 -14.81 -8.99
N PRO A 54 4.53 -16.07 -9.05
CA PRO A 54 3.73 -17.21 -8.63
C PRO A 54 3.44 -17.20 -7.12
N LEU A 55 2.16 -17.32 -6.77
CA LEU A 55 1.68 -17.53 -5.40
C LEU A 55 0.97 -18.86 -5.31
N VAL A 56 1.34 -19.68 -4.32
CA VAL A 56 0.76 -21.01 -4.12
C VAL A 56 -0.42 -20.93 -3.15
N LYS A 57 -1.59 -21.36 -3.61
CA LYS A 57 -2.82 -21.47 -2.81
C LYS A 57 -2.58 -22.41 -1.61
N GLU A 58 -3.19 -22.10 -0.47
CA GLU A 58 -3.07 -22.79 0.83
C GLU A 58 -1.68 -22.73 1.48
N VAL A 59 -0.67 -22.25 0.77
CA VAL A 59 0.66 -21.95 1.31
C VAL A 59 0.76 -20.46 1.61
N ALA A 60 0.62 -19.60 0.60
CA ALA A 60 0.75 -18.16 0.74
C ALA A 60 -0.59 -17.47 1.09
N TYR A 61 -1.70 -18.02 0.62
CA TYR A 61 -3.02 -17.43 0.79
C TYR A 61 -4.13 -18.50 0.90
N GLU A 62 -5.24 -18.10 1.50
CA GLU A 62 -6.48 -18.85 1.64
C GLU A 62 -7.58 -18.14 0.85
N ASP A 63 -8.46 -18.92 0.24
CA ASP A 63 -9.66 -18.40 -0.42
C ASP A 63 -10.78 -18.26 0.62
N MET A 64 -11.26 -17.04 0.83
CA MET A 64 -12.33 -16.72 1.77
C MET A 64 -13.71 -16.61 1.10
N SER A 65 -13.80 -16.83 -0.20
CA SER A 65 -15.07 -16.75 -0.91
C SER A 65 -16.02 -17.89 -0.54
N ALA A 66 -17.31 -17.56 -0.41
CA ALA A 66 -18.37 -18.55 -0.23
C ALA A 66 -18.75 -19.17 -1.58
N TYR A 67 -18.81 -20.50 -1.63
CA TYR A 67 -19.14 -21.25 -2.83
C TYR A 67 -20.54 -21.88 -2.76
N PRO A 68 -21.29 -21.94 -3.88
CA PRO A 68 -20.97 -21.36 -5.19
C PRO A 68 -20.95 -19.83 -5.15
N LEU A 69 -20.05 -19.22 -5.93
CA LEU A 69 -19.90 -17.76 -5.95
C LEU A 69 -21.19 -17.08 -6.40
N THR A 70 -21.68 -16.13 -5.60
CA THR A 70 -22.86 -15.31 -5.93
C THR A 70 -22.47 -13.97 -6.54
N GLU A 71 -21.21 -13.56 -6.38
CA GLU A 71 -20.68 -12.29 -6.84
C GLU A 71 -19.48 -12.52 -7.76
N ASN A 72 -19.20 -11.57 -8.65
CA ASN A 72 -17.99 -11.59 -9.48
C ASN A 72 -16.78 -11.03 -8.72
N GLN A 73 -16.58 -11.52 -7.51
CA GLN A 73 -15.52 -11.09 -6.62
C GLN A 73 -14.93 -12.29 -5.88
N ILE A 74 -13.61 -12.29 -5.77
CA ILE A 74 -12.86 -13.27 -5.02
C ILE A 74 -12.10 -12.54 -3.92
N ILE A 75 -12.24 -13.02 -2.69
CA ILE A 75 -11.55 -12.45 -1.53
C ILE A 75 -10.52 -13.47 -1.07
N LEU A 76 -9.26 -13.10 -1.19
CA LEU A 76 -8.15 -13.90 -0.72
C LEU A 76 -7.65 -13.34 0.61
N ARG A 77 -7.22 -14.24 1.50
CA ARG A 77 -6.54 -13.90 2.74
C ARG A 77 -5.12 -14.42 2.73
N ARG A 78 -4.16 -13.56 3.03
CA ARG A 78 -2.77 -13.97 3.22
C ARG A 78 -2.63 -14.82 4.48
N ARG A 79 -1.86 -15.91 4.40
CA ARG A 79 -1.52 -16.70 5.60
C ARG A 79 -0.45 -15.99 6.42
N HIS A 80 -0.49 -16.17 7.74
CA HIS A 80 0.50 -15.57 8.64
C HIS A 80 1.91 -16.07 8.29
N GLY A 81 2.89 -15.16 8.29
CA GLY A 81 4.29 -15.47 7.95
C GLY A 81 4.62 -15.45 6.45
N TYR A 82 3.64 -15.32 5.56
CA TYR A 82 3.86 -15.21 4.11
C TYR A 82 3.76 -13.77 3.63
N THR A 83 4.13 -13.50 2.38
CA THR A 83 4.03 -12.18 1.76
C THR A 83 3.31 -12.26 0.43
N TRP A 84 2.57 -11.21 0.05
CA TRP A 84 1.94 -11.14 -1.28
C TRP A 84 2.96 -11.11 -2.42
N ARG A 85 4.16 -10.56 -2.15
CA ARG A 85 5.28 -10.54 -3.11
C ARG A 85 6.58 -10.34 -2.33
N GLU A 86 7.63 -11.07 -2.72
CA GLU A 86 8.98 -10.90 -2.15
C GLU A 86 9.62 -9.59 -2.67
N LEU A 87 9.66 -9.44 -3.99
CA LEU A 87 10.05 -8.19 -4.64
C LEU A 87 8.83 -7.27 -4.74
N LEU A 88 8.98 -5.97 -4.52
CA LEU A 88 7.87 -5.02 -4.67
C LEU A 88 7.45 -4.88 -6.14
N GLY A 89 6.21 -4.44 -6.39
CA GLY A 89 5.68 -4.18 -7.74
C GLY A 89 4.31 -4.79 -8.02
N PRO A 90 3.91 -4.85 -9.31
CA PRO A 90 2.55 -5.26 -9.69
C PRO A 90 2.32 -6.75 -9.44
N LEU A 91 1.21 -7.07 -8.78
CA LEU A 91 0.72 -8.44 -8.70
C LEU A 91 -0.26 -8.66 -9.85
N LYS A 92 0.05 -9.62 -10.71
CA LYS A 92 -0.77 -9.96 -11.87
C LYS A 92 -1.47 -11.29 -11.66
N VAL A 93 -2.67 -11.42 -12.21
CA VAL A 93 -3.32 -12.70 -12.45
C VAL A 93 -3.13 -13.04 -13.92
N ILE A 94 -2.59 -14.22 -14.22
CA ILE A 94 -2.34 -14.69 -15.59
C ILE A 94 -3.34 -15.76 -16.03
N GLY A 95 -4.04 -16.38 -15.08
CA GLY A 95 -5.09 -17.34 -15.40
C GLY A 95 -6.07 -17.57 -14.27
N VAL A 96 -7.26 -18.05 -14.64
CA VAL A 96 -8.35 -18.38 -13.73
C VAL A 96 -8.93 -19.74 -14.13
N ASP A 97 -9.09 -20.63 -13.16
CA ASP A 97 -9.80 -21.90 -13.32
C ASP A 97 -11.01 -21.92 -12.39
N THR A 98 -12.22 -21.91 -12.97
CA THR A 98 -13.50 -21.95 -12.26
C THR A 98 -14.08 -23.37 -12.14
N GLY A 99 -13.30 -24.40 -12.49
CA GLY A 99 -13.68 -25.80 -12.48
C GLY A 99 -13.98 -26.40 -13.85
N ALA A 100 -13.97 -25.59 -14.91
CA ALA A 100 -14.05 -26.04 -16.31
C ALA A 100 -12.67 -26.10 -17.01
N GLY A 101 -11.58 -25.84 -16.27
CA GLY A 101 -10.22 -25.76 -16.79
C GLY A 101 -9.65 -24.34 -16.69
N ALA A 102 -8.32 -24.24 -16.70
CA ALA A 102 -7.62 -22.97 -16.61
C ALA A 102 -7.75 -22.16 -17.91
N VAL A 103 -8.20 -20.92 -17.78
CA VAL A 103 -8.31 -19.93 -18.86
C VAL A 103 -7.29 -18.83 -18.61
N LYS A 104 -6.51 -18.47 -19.63
CA LYS A 104 -5.60 -17.32 -19.55
C LYS A 104 -6.38 -16.02 -19.54
N VAL A 105 -6.00 -15.09 -18.67
CA VAL A 105 -6.60 -13.75 -18.66
C VAL A 105 -5.63 -12.79 -19.36
N ASN A 106 -6.13 -12.10 -20.39
CA ASN A 106 -5.33 -11.14 -21.17
C ASN A 106 -4.06 -11.73 -21.80
N GLY A 107 -4.12 -12.97 -22.33
CA GLY A 107 -3.00 -13.60 -23.02
C GLY A 107 -1.86 -14.02 -22.08
N GLU A 108 -0.61 -13.74 -22.47
CA GLU A 108 0.58 -14.01 -21.62
C GLU A 108 0.87 -12.85 -20.64
N ASP A 109 0.37 -11.65 -20.91
CA ASP A 109 0.71 -10.45 -20.13
C ASP A 109 0.04 -10.40 -18.75
N GLY A 110 -1.09 -11.11 -18.61
CA GLY A 110 -1.92 -11.11 -17.42
C GLY A 110 -2.67 -9.80 -17.21
N VAL A 111 -3.36 -9.72 -16.08
CA VAL A 111 -4.09 -8.54 -15.62
C VAL A 111 -3.52 -8.11 -14.26
N VAL A 112 -3.14 -6.84 -14.14
CA VAL A 112 -2.67 -6.29 -12.86
C VAL A 112 -3.86 -6.13 -11.91
N VAL A 113 -3.82 -6.80 -10.77
CA VAL A 113 -4.91 -6.77 -9.77
C VAL A 113 -4.59 -5.89 -8.57
N ALA A 114 -3.31 -5.69 -8.27
CA ALA A 114 -2.87 -4.83 -7.18
C ALA A 114 -1.41 -4.40 -7.37
N GLN A 115 -1.03 -3.30 -6.73
CA GLN A 115 0.35 -2.86 -6.57
C GLN A 115 0.86 -3.22 -5.17
N VAL A 116 1.90 -4.05 -5.09
CA VAL A 116 2.47 -4.48 -3.81
C VAL A 116 3.60 -3.55 -3.40
N MET A 117 3.41 -2.87 -2.26
CA MET A 117 4.38 -1.92 -1.69
C MET A 117 4.99 -2.43 -0.38
N ALA A 118 6.09 -1.80 0.02
CA ALA A 118 6.73 -2.05 1.31
C ALA A 118 5.76 -1.79 2.46
N ASN A 119 5.94 -2.52 3.56
CA ASN A 119 5.21 -2.23 4.79
C ASN A 119 5.69 -0.89 5.36
N ILE A 120 4.76 -0.02 5.73
CA ILE A 120 5.09 1.22 6.41
C ILE A 120 5.40 0.86 7.87
N ASN A 121 6.69 0.82 8.22
CA ASN A 121 7.12 0.75 9.60
C ASN A 121 7.01 2.16 10.19
N VAL A 122 5.94 2.45 10.94
CA VAL A 122 5.83 3.69 11.74
C VAL A 122 6.74 3.55 12.98
N ALA A 123 8.04 3.53 12.75
CA ALA A 123 9.05 3.59 13.79
C ALA A 123 9.86 4.89 13.61
N LEU A 124 9.45 5.90 14.38
CA LEU A 124 10.19 7.12 14.75
C LEU A 124 10.50 8.17 13.67
N SER A 125 9.68 9.22 13.65
CA SER A 125 10.18 10.59 13.53
C SER A 125 9.85 11.38 14.81
N THR A 126 10.22 10.85 15.98
CA THR A 126 10.28 11.61 17.24
C THR A 126 11.71 12.13 17.47
N ALA A 127 12.29 12.82 16.48
CA ALA A 127 13.62 13.41 16.62
C ALA A 127 13.68 14.92 16.36
N ASN A 128 12.63 15.54 15.79
CA ASN A 128 12.71 16.96 15.41
C ASN A 128 11.80 17.91 16.23
N THR A 129 10.98 17.41 17.16
CA THR A 129 10.09 18.28 17.97
C THR A 129 10.67 18.62 19.35
N GLN A 130 11.79 18.04 19.77
CA GLN A 130 12.44 18.38 21.05
C GLN A 130 13.58 19.41 20.95
N LEU A 131 13.95 19.87 19.75
CA LEU A 131 14.89 20.99 19.60
C LEU A 131 14.22 22.37 19.60
N ALA A 132 12.88 22.43 19.45
CA ALA A 132 12.14 23.69 19.45
C ALA A 132 11.73 24.19 20.86
N ASN A 133 11.77 23.34 21.89
CA ASN A 133 11.20 23.66 23.20
C ASN A 133 12.23 24.03 24.29
N ASN A 134 13.53 23.97 24.01
CA ASN A 134 14.56 24.28 25.01
C ASN A 134 14.99 25.76 25.04
N ASN A 135 14.45 26.61 24.16
CA ASN A 135 14.68 28.07 24.21
C ASN A 135 13.52 28.84 24.88
N LYS A 136 12.91 28.26 25.93
CA LYS A 136 11.91 28.98 26.75
C LYS A 136 12.25 28.95 28.23
N SER A 137 13.39 29.53 28.58
CA SER A 137 13.60 30.11 29.91
C SER A 137 14.82 31.03 29.89
N HIS A 138 14.58 32.35 29.81
CA HIS A 138 15.05 33.33 30.79
C HIS A 138 14.64 34.76 30.38
N SER A 139 13.89 35.41 31.29
CA SER A 139 13.83 36.84 31.55
C SER A 139 13.15 37.82 30.57
N ALA A 140 11.93 38.24 30.93
CA ALA A 140 11.47 39.65 30.81
C ALA A 140 12.10 40.49 31.97
N PRO A 141 12.06 41.84 32.03
CA PRO A 141 11.18 42.76 31.30
C PRO A 141 11.88 43.95 30.58
N ALA A 142 11.16 44.55 29.65
CA ALA A 142 11.52 45.81 28.99
C ALA A 142 11.27 47.03 29.90
N PRO A 143 12.12 48.06 29.82
CA PRO A 143 11.64 49.43 29.93
C PRO A 143 12.14 50.28 28.76
N GLY A 144 11.23 50.96 28.06
CA GLY A 144 11.65 52.04 27.17
C GLY A 144 10.61 52.45 26.14
N ALA A 145 9.95 53.59 26.36
CA ALA A 145 9.58 54.51 25.29
C ALA A 145 9.28 55.91 25.84
N SER A 146 10.27 56.79 25.81
CA SER A 146 10.07 58.24 25.61
C SER A 146 11.38 58.90 25.15
N VAL A 147 11.35 59.40 23.91
CA VAL A 147 12.30 60.33 23.25
C VAL A 147 11.81 61.76 23.61
N PRO A 148 12.58 62.89 23.62
CA PRO A 148 13.60 63.21 22.62
C PRO A 148 14.78 64.17 22.96
N ALA A 149 15.63 64.35 21.93
CA ALA A 149 16.44 65.52 21.57
C ALA A 149 17.81 65.74 22.24
N GLY A 150 18.86 65.89 21.42
CA GLY A 150 20.13 66.50 21.84
C GLY A 150 21.39 66.08 21.08
N VAL A 151 21.66 66.75 19.96
CA VAL A 151 22.96 67.25 19.44
C VAL A 151 24.27 66.53 19.83
N GLY A 152 25.02 66.08 18.82
CA GLY A 152 26.48 66.29 18.75
C GLY A 152 27.39 65.07 18.53
N GLY A 153 28.19 65.13 17.45
CA GLY A 153 29.61 64.74 17.51
C GLY A 153 30.05 63.37 16.98
N ALA A 154 30.66 63.40 15.79
CA ALA A 154 31.89 62.72 15.36
C ALA A 154 32.15 61.23 15.67
N GLY A 155 32.56 60.49 14.63
CA GLY A 155 33.35 59.27 14.80
C GLY A 155 33.16 58.27 13.66
N SER A 156 34.12 58.23 12.76
CA SER A 156 34.40 57.10 11.86
C SER A 156 34.65 55.81 12.64
N ASP A 157 34.65 54.67 11.94
CA ASP A 157 35.52 53.49 12.16
C ASP A 157 34.73 52.20 11.90
N PHE A 158 34.90 51.62 10.70
CA PHE A 158 35.95 50.67 10.30
C PHE A 158 35.45 49.22 10.44
N LEU A 159 35.33 48.60 9.26
CA LEU A 159 35.11 47.17 9.06
C LEU A 159 36.22 46.38 9.74
N ASN A 160 35.84 45.46 10.61
CA ASN A 160 36.66 44.36 11.09
C ASN A 160 35.71 43.17 11.33
N ASP A 161 36.07 41.90 11.21
CA ASP A 161 37.25 41.14 10.77
C ASP A 161 36.93 39.70 11.26
N LEU A 162 37.73 38.72 10.85
CA LEU A 162 37.88 37.40 11.44
C LEU A 162 37.01 36.26 10.89
N ALA A 163 37.30 35.91 9.64
CA ALA A 163 37.31 34.53 9.22
C ALA A 163 38.73 33.97 9.38
N GLU A 164 38.98 33.13 10.40
CA GLU A 164 40.13 32.24 10.35
C GLU A 164 39.95 30.93 11.13
N LYS A 165 40.51 29.88 10.51
CA LYS A 165 41.24 28.76 11.13
C LYS A 165 40.52 27.41 11.22
N LYS A 166 40.67 26.58 10.18
CA LYS A 166 41.00 25.14 10.29
C LYS A 166 41.70 24.61 9.03
N LYS A 167 43.04 24.48 9.06
CA LYS A 167 43.76 23.28 8.57
C LYS A 167 45.24 23.36 8.94
N THR A 168 45.68 22.41 9.76
CA THR A 168 47.08 22.10 10.03
C THR A 168 47.34 20.72 9.45
N VAL A 169 48.19 20.66 8.42
CA VAL A 169 49.23 19.66 8.21
C VAL A 169 50.39 20.41 7.57
#